data_AF-A0A7S0GMX4-F1
#
_entry.id   AF-A0A7S0GMX4-F1
#
_cell.length_a   1.000
_cell.length_b   1.000
_cell.length_c   1.000
_cell.angle_alpha   90.00
_cell.angle_beta   90.00
_cell.angle_gamma   90.00
#
_symmetry.space_group_name_H-M   'P 1'
#
loop_
_entity.id
_entity.type
_entity.pdbx_description
1 polymer ?
#
loop_
_entity_poly.entity_id
_entity_poly.type
_entity_poly.pdbx_seq_one_letter_code
_entity_poly.pdbx_strand_id
1 'polypeptide(L)'
;RAYCDLHRAALYGDKSARARVECSRLGAVLATHFRLDLGVSNAWDSSSTRRLVTSAVLPGMATFVHATHGHRWTRLRNLIEAFDDADALAKDPAGFGAHVLEDARTQEEDEAGASAFADGTAK
;
A
#
# COMPACT_ATOMS: atom_id res chain seq x y z
N ARG A 1 6.44 4.12 8.13
CA ARG A 1 7.66 4.29 7.30
C ARG A 1 7.89 3.14 6.33
N ALA A 2 8.01 1.89 6.78
CA ALA A 2 8.32 0.77 5.88
C ALA A 2 7.25 0.53 4.79
N TYR A 3 5.96 0.67 5.12
CA TYR A 3 4.86 0.60 4.15
C TYR A 3 4.97 1.70 3.06
N CYS A 4 5.21 2.95 3.49
CA CYS A 4 5.48 4.09 2.62
C CYS A 4 6.67 3.89 1.69
N ASP A 5 7.79 3.46 2.25
CA ASP A 5 9.01 3.27 1.49
C ASP A 5 8.83 2.15 0.46
N LEU A 6 8.05 1.11 0.76
CA LEU A 6 7.75 0.04 -0.19
C LEU A 6 6.86 0.52 -1.34
N HIS A 7 5.81 1.29 -1.04
CA HIS A 7 4.96 1.94 -2.05
C HIS A 7 5.80 2.82 -2.97
N ARG A 8 6.60 3.72 -2.41
CA ARG A 8 7.44 4.65 -3.19
C ARG A 8 8.52 3.93 -4.00
N ALA A 9 9.11 2.88 -3.44
CA ALA A 9 10.14 2.09 -4.10
C ALA A 9 9.61 1.34 -5.33
N ALA A 10 8.44 0.70 -5.20
CA ALA A 10 7.86 -0.17 -6.22
C ALA A 10 7.01 0.57 -7.25
N LEU A 11 6.22 1.56 -6.82
CA LEU A 11 5.26 2.26 -7.70
C LEU A 11 5.88 3.49 -8.37
N TYR A 12 6.59 4.32 -7.61
CA TYR A 12 7.14 5.60 -8.12
C TYR A 12 8.62 5.53 -8.51
N GLY A 13 9.26 4.39 -8.25
CA GLY A 13 10.68 4.21 -8.52
C GLY A 13 11.60 5.11 -7.70
N ASP A 14 11.19 5.52 -6.50
CA ASP A 14 11.99 6.34 -5.61
C ASP A 14 13.24 5.56 -5.14
N LYS A 15 14.41 5.98 -5.63
CA LYS A 15 15.70 5.35 -5.33
C LYS A 15 16.07 5.42 -3.84
N SER A 16 15.68 6.48 -3.15
CA SER A 16 15.97 6.64 -1.72
C SER A 16 15.08 5.73 -0.89
N ALA A 17 13.82 5.57 -1.29
CA ALA A 17 12.88 4.63 -0.68
C ALA A 17 13.34 3.18 -0.89
N ARG A 18 13.79 2.82 -2.10
CA ARG A 18 14.39 1.50 -2.40
C ARG A 18 15.52 1.18 -1.43
N ALA A 19 16.51 2.07 -1.32
CA ALA A 19 17.66 1.87 -0.42
C ALA A 19 17.24 1.70 1.05
N ARG A 20 16.23 2.45 1.52
CA ARG A 20 15.70 2.29 2.88
C ARG A 20 15.03 0.93 3.09
N VAL A 21 14.26 0.44 2.12
CA VAL A 21 13.63 -0.89 2.21
C VAL A 21 14.71 -1.98 2.22
N GLU A 22 15.66 -1.94 1.28
CA GLU A 22 16.72 -2.93 1.14
C GLU A 22 17.58 -3.06 2.40
N CYS A 23 17.92 -1.94 3.05
CA CYS A 23 18.70 -1.91 4.29
C CYS A 23 17.87 -2.20 5.56
N SER A 24 16.56 -2.45 5.44
CA SER A 24 15.68 -2.66 6.60
C SER A 24 15.44 -4.14 6.89
N ARG A 25 14.91 -4.43 8.08
CA ARG A 25 14.38 -5.77 8.42
C ARG A 25 13.26 -6.21 7.47
N LEU A 26 12.49 -5.26 6.92
CA LEU A 26 11.47 -5.57 5.92
C LEU A 26 12.13 -6.09 4.63
N GLY A 27 13.22 -5.46 4.17
CA GLY A 27 13.99 -5.95 3.02
C GLY A 27 14.42 -7.41 3.18
N ALA A 28 14.93 -7.79 4.36
CA ALA A 28 15.28 -9.18 4.65
C ALA A 28 14.06 -10.12 4.53
N VAL A 29 12.89 -9.73 5.06
CA VAL A 29 11.64 -10.52 4.94
C VAL A 29 11.18 -10.63 3.49
N LEU A 30 11.28 -9.57 2.70
CA LEU A 30 10.93 -9.57 1.29
C LEU A 30 11.84 -10.50 0.48
N ALA A 31 13.14 -10.50 0.76
CA ALA A 31 14.08 -11.39 0.10
C ALA A 31 13.85 -12.86 0.48
N THR A 32 13.54 -13.17 1.73
CA THR A 32 13.38 -14.57 2.18
C THR A 32 12.00 -15.15 1.91
N HIS A 33 10.93 -14.42 2.23
CA HIS A 33 9.56 -14.95 2.15
C HIS A 33 8.93 -14.73 0.78
N PHE A 34 9.21 -13.58 0.15
CA PHE A 34 8.66 -13.24 -1.16
C PHE A 34 9.65 -13.50 -2.31
N ARG A 35 10.89 -13.92 -1.99
CA ARG A 35 11.94 -14.21 -2.98
C ARG A 35 12.19 -13.04 -3.93
N LEU A 36 12.14 -11.82 -3.39
CA LEU A 36 12.52 -10.62 -4.12
C LEU A 36 14.04 -10.51 -4.16
N ASP A 37 14.62 -10.45 -5.35
CA ASP A 37 16.06 -10.24 -5.57
C ASP A 37 16.48 -8.78 -5.30
N LEU A 38 16.27 -8.34 -4.07
CA LEU A 38 16.63 -7.01 -3.60
C LEU A 38 18.16 -6.82 -3.67
N GLY A 39 18.62 -5.67 -4.18
CA GLY A 39 20.05 -5.38 -4.38
C GLY A 39 20.59 -5.65 -5.80
N VAL A 40 19.80 -6.24 -6.71
CA VAL A 40 20.13 -6.23 -8.15
C VAL A 40 19.68 -4.90 -8.75
N SER A 41 20.56 -4.26 -9.53
CA SER A 41 20.38 -2.92 -10.14
C SER A 41 18.97 -2.60 -10.64
N ASN A 42 18.25 -3.60 -11.17
CA ASN A 42 16.96 -3.42 -11.85
C ASN A 42 15.83 -4.26 -11.23
N ALA A 43 16.03 -4.85 -10.04
CA ALA A 43 15.04 -5.74 -9.42
C ALA A 43 13.68 -5.05 -9.26
N TRP A 44 13.71 -3.80 -8.80
CA TRP A 44 12.54 -2.94 -8.61
C TRP A 44 11.86 -2.50 -9.90
N ASP A 45 12.61 -2.46 -11.01
CA ASP A 45 12.08 -1.98 -12.28
C ASP A 45 11.33 -3.08 -13.03
N SER A 46 11.54 -4.35 -12.66
CA SER A 46 10.83 -5.47 -13.26
C SER A 46 9.33 -5.44 -12.99
N SER A 47 8.54 -5.76 -14.02
CA SER A 47 7.09 -5.90 -13.90
C SER A 47 6.69 -6.98 -12.89
N SER A 48 7.50 -8.05 -12.78
CA SER A 48 7.32 -9.12 -11.80
C SER A 48 7.42 -8.61 -10.36
N THR A 49 8.43 -7.80 -10.03
CA THR A 49 8.57 -7.21 -8.69
C THR A 49 7.42 -6.28 -8.38
N ARG A 50 7.05 -5.39 -9.30
CA ARG A 50 5.91 -4.49 -9.09
C ARG A 50 4.63 -5.27 -8.85
N ARG A 51 4.36 -6.29 -9.67
CA ARG A 51 3.18 -7.17 -9.51
C ARG A 51 3.20 -7.90 -8.18
N LEU A 52 4.34 -8.44 -7.76
CA LEU A 52 4.44 -9.18 -6.51
C LEU A 52 4.22 -8.27 -5.30
N VAL A 53 4.81 -7.07 -5.33
CA VAL A 53 4.62 -6.07 -4.27
C VAL A 53 3.15 -5.64 -4.18
N THR A 54 2.50 -5.36 -5.31
CA THR A 54 1.09 -4.91 -5.31
C THR A 54 0.09 -6.01 -4.99
N SER A 55 0.32 -7.23 -5.49
CA SER A 55 -0.67 -8.32 -5.34
C SER A 55 -0.49 -9.18 -4.09
N ALA A 56 0.69 -9.17 -3.45
CA ALA A 56 0.97 -10.03 -2.31
C ALA A 56 1.52 -9.27 -1.10
N VAL A 57 2.56 -8.47 -1.28
CA VAL A 57 3.26 -7.85 -0.14
C VAL A 57 2.41 -6.78 0.53
N LEU A 58 1.89 -5.82 -0.25
CA LEU A 58 1.05 -4.74 0.29
C LEU A 58 -0.24 -5.26 0.94
N PRO A 59 -0.99 -6.19 0.31
CA PRO A 59 -2.12 -6.84 0.98
C PRO A 59 -1.73 -7.55 2.27
N GLY A 60 -0.61 -8.30 2.29
CA GLY A 60 -0.14 -9.00 3.49
C GLY A 60 0.22 -8.04 4.63
N MET A 61 0.85 -6.91 4.32
CA MET A 61 1.11 -5.86 5.31
C MET A 61 -0.18 -5.23 5.83
N ALA A 62 -1.15 -4.97 4.96
CA ALA A 62 -2.46 -4.46 5.38
C ALA A 62 -3.17 -5.47 6.30
N THR A 63 -3.17 -6.77 5.97
CA THR A 63 -3.73 -7.81 6.84
C THR A 63 -3.04 -7.85 8.21
N PHE A 64 -1.72 -7.71 8.27
CA PHE A 64 -1.00 -7.65 9.54
C PHE A 64 -1.43 -6.44 10.38
N VAL A 65 -1.55 -5.25 9.77
CA VAL A 65 -2.02 -4.04 10.46
C VAL A 65 -3.45 -4.24 10.95
N HIS A 66 -4.32 -4.88 10.16
CA HIS A 66 -5.70 -5.18 10.55
C HIS A 66 -5.72 -6.07 11.79
N ALA A 67 -4.99 -7.18 11.76
CA ALA A 67 -4.97 -8.15 12.84
C ALA A 67 -4.40 -7.55 14.14
N THR A 68 -3.44 -6.62 14.03
CA THR A 68 -2.73 -6.05 15.19
C THR A 68 -3.43 -4.83 15.77
N HIS A 69 -4.03 -3.98 14.93
CA HIS A 69 -4.55 -2.67 15.32
C HIS A 69 -6.05 -2.50 15.04
N GLY A 70 -6.69 -3.47 14.38
CA GLY A 70 -8.10 -3.48 14.03
C GLY A 70 -8.41 -2.79 12.70
N HIS A 71 -9.61 -3.06 12.18
CA HIS A 71 -10.05 -2.63 10.85
C HIS A 71 -9.98 -1.11 10.62
N ARG A 72 -10.20 -0.28 11.65
CA ARG A 72 -10.12 1.18 11.55
C ARG A 72 -8.73 1.65 11.11
N TRP A 73 -7.67 0.95 11.49
CA TRP A 73 -6.30 1.28 11.10
C TRP A 73 -5.94 0.86 9.68
N THR A 74 -6.76 0.01 9.05
CA THR A 74 -6.55 -0.48 7.68
C THR A 74 -7.48 0.12 6.66
N ARG A 75 -8.25 1.14 7.04
CA ARG A 75 -8.94 1.98 6.05
C ARG A 75 -7.90 2.54 5.09
N LEU A 76 -8.16 2.41 3.79
CA LEU A 76 -7.20 2.76 2.76
C LEU A 76 -6.77 4.24 2.91
N ARG A 77 -7.72 5.12 3.24
CA ARG A 77 -7.46 6.52 3.59
C ARG A 77 -6.48 6.68 4.76
N ASN A 78 -6.67 5.93 5.85
CA ASN A 78 -5.78 6.01 7.01
C ASN A 78 -4.39 5.44 6.69
N LEU A 79 -4.30 4.43 5.83
CA LEU A 79 -3.02 3.90 5.36
C LEU A 79 -2.29 4.91 4.47
N ILE A 80 -3.02 5.63 3.61
CA ILE A 80 -2.48 6.71 2.77
C ILE A 80 -2.01 7.88 3.65
N GLU A 81 -2.84 8.35 4.59
CA GLU A 81 -2.50 9.48 5.47
C GLU A 81 -1.32 9.14 6.42
N ALA A 82 -1.29 7.94 6.99
CA ALA A 82 -0.26 7.54 7.93
C ALA A 82 1.04 7.09 7.25
N PHE A 83 0.95 6.58 6.02
CA PHE A 83 2.05 5.85 5.39
C PHE A 83 2.21 6.08 3.90
N ASP A 84 1.57 7.04 3.26
CA ASP A 84 1.87 7.38 1.86
C ASP A 84 1.85 8.91 1.65
N ASP A 85 1.90 9.34 0.40
CA ASP A 85 1.80 10.74 -0.02
C ASP A 85 0.70 10.87 -1.07
N ALA A 86 -0.44 11.43 -0.65
CA ALA A 86 -1.61 11.59 -1.50
C ALA A 86 -1.33 12.47 -2.73
N ASP A 87 -0.47 13.48 -2.60
CA ASP A 87 -0.10 14.35 -3.72
C ASP A 87 0.79 13.62 -4.72
N ALA A 88 1.67 12.73 -4.23
CA ALA A 88 2.47 11.87 -5.09
C ALA A 88 1.62 10.81 -5.80
N LEU A 89 0.67 10.18 -5.09
CA LEU A 89 -0.33 9.26 -5.64
C LEU A 89 -1.14 9.93 -6.77
N ALA A 90 -1.61 11.15 -6.55
CA ALA A 90 -2.39 11.89 -7.55
C ALA A 90 -1.58 12.23 -8.82
N LYS A 91 -0.25 12.33 -8.68
CA LYS A 91 0.67 12.65 -9.78
C LYS A 91 1.27 11.38 -10.43
N ASP A 92 0.82 10.20 -10.04
CA ASP A 92 1.28 8.93 -10.62
C ASP A 92 1.00 8.89 -12.13
N PRO A 93 2.02 8.89 -12.99
CA PRO A 93 1.83 8.88 -14.44
C PRO A 93 1.23 7.56 -14.96
N ALA A 94 1.25 6.49 -14.17
CA ALA A 94 0.64 5.22 -14.52
C ALA A 94 -0.86 5.15 -14.21
N GLY A 95 -1.42 6.15 -13.52
CA GLY A 95 -2.84 6.22 -13.15
C GLY A 95 -3.26 5.30 -11.99
N PHE A 96 -2.36 4.45 -11.50
CA PHE A 96 -2.66 3.56 -10.37
C PHE A 96 -2.88 4.34 -9.08
N GLY A 97 -2.10 5.40 -8.85
CA GLY A 97 -2.29 6.25 -7.68
C GLY A 97 -3.66 6.97 -7.66
N ALA A 98 -4.20 7.34 -8.82
CA ALA A 98 -5.56 7.88 -8.92
C ALA A 98 -6.62 6.83 -8.55
N HIS A 99 -6.47 5.59 -9.02
CA HIS A 99 -7.36 4.49 -8.63
C HIS A 99 -7.33 4.20 -7.12
N VAL A 100 -6.14 4.22 -6.51
CA VAL A 100 -5.99 4.02 -5.05
C VAL A 100 -6.69 5.12 -4.24
N LEU A 101 -6.60 6.37 -4.70
CA LEU A 101 -7.30 7.50 -4.06
C LEU A 101 -8.83 7.39 -4.24
N GLU A 102 -9.29 6.97 -5.40
CA GLU A 102 -10.71 6.74 -5.67
C GLU A 102 -11.27 5.58 -4.83
N ASP A 103 -10.57 4.45 -4.76
CA ASP A 103 -10.94 3.31 -3.92
C ASP A 103 -11.01 3.71 -2.44
N ALA A 104 -10.11 4.58 -1.98
CA ALA A 104 -10.11 5.04 -0.60
C ALA A 104 -11.35 5.88 -0.28
N ARG A 105 -11.81 6.71 -1.22
CA ARG A 105 -13.05 7.48 -1.11
C ARG A 105 -14.27 6.56 -1.14
N THR A 106 -14.32 5.64 -2.12
CA THR A 106 -15.45 4.72 -2.29
C THR A 106 -15.61 3.82 -1.07
N GLN A 107 -14.52 3.34 -0.46
CA GLN A 107 -14.57 2.57 0.79
C GLN A 107 -15.24 3.33 1.93
N GLU A 108 -14.94 4.63 2.09
CA GLU A 108 -15.54 5.46 3.15
C GLU A 108 -17.04 5.67 2.91
N GLU A 109 -17.44 5.89 1.67
CA GLU A 109 -18.85 6.03 1.26
C GLU A 109 -19.64 4.72 1.44
N ASP A 110 -19.05 3.59 1.03
CA ASP A 110 -19.66 2.26 1.19
C ASP A 110 -19.84 1.90 2.67
N GLU A 111 -18.84 2.21 3.52
CA GLU A 111 -18.95 1.99 4.97
C GLU A 111 -20.01 2.89 5.61
N ALA A 112 -20.10 4.16 5.19
CA ALA A 112 -21.13 5.08 5.66
C ALA A 112 -22.54 4.61 5.24
N GLY A 113 -22.69 4.16 4.00
CA GLY A 113 -23.91 3.56 3.49
C GLY A 113 -24.28 2.27 4.23
N ALA A 114 -23.32 1.38 4.45
CA ALA A 114 -23.50 0.15 5.22
C ALA A 114 -23.94 0.42 6.67
N SER A 115 -23.42 1.48 7.31
CA SER A 115 -23.89 1.91 8.64
C SER A 115 -25.37 2.29 8.61
N ALA A 116 -25.83 2.97 7.55
CA ALA A 116 -27.24 3.32 7.41
C ALA A 116 -28.16 2.09 7.28
N PHE A 117 -27.68 1.00 6.67
CA PHE A 117 -28.39 -0.29 6.66
C PHE A 117 -28.39 -0.98 8.03
N ALA A 118 -27.32 -0.83 8.81
CA ALA A 118 -27.22 -1.39 10.16
C ALA A 118 -28.07 -0.63 11.19
N ASP A 119 -28.19 0.70 11.04
CA ASP A 119 -28.89 1.58 11.97
C ASP A 119 -30.40 1.70 11.72
N GLY A 120 -30.93 1.04 10.69
CA GLY A 120 -32.38 0.94 10.44
C GLY A 120 -33.10 2.28 10.22
N THR A 121 -32.38 3.34 9.83
CA THR A 121 -32.97 4.64 9.48
C THR A 121 -32.99 4.87 7.98
N ALA A 122 -33.54 3.90 7.25
CA ALA A 122 -34.14 4.20 5.95
C ALA A 122 -35.43 4.99 6.22
N LYS A 123 -35.41 6.30 5.94
CA LYS A 123 -36.63 7.07 5.74
C LYS A 123 -37.18 6.81 4.33
#